data_AF-D1Z084-F1
#
_entry.id   AF-D1Z084-F1
#
_cell.length_a   1.000
_cell.length_b   1.000
_cell.length_c   1.000
_cell.angle_alpha   90.00
_cell.angle_beta   90.00
_cell.angle_gamma   90.00
#
_symmetry.space_group_name_H-M   'P 1'
#
loop_
_entity.id
_entity.type
_entity.pdbx_description
1 polymer ?
#
loop_
_entity_poly.entity_id
_entity_poly.type
_entity_poly.pdbx_seq_one_letter_code
_entity_poly.pdbx_strand_id
1 'polypeptide(L)'
;MVSPMRTLVDTYGDINIYRVEVRGRTFYKSGLVFGEPVHGNSVDEVKKSIDSKKAAGDTRVEVMVHEGIRIFEVLEGGKSHFISEPLYDEVIVGDSTKEVALGITRRHAILGF
;
A
#
# COMPACT_ATOMS: atom_id res chain seq x y z
N MET A 1 -21.74 3.05 -8.10
CA MET A 1 -20.36 2.70 -7.70
C MET A 1 -20.46 1.87 -6.43
N VAL A 2 -20.07 0.58 -6.47
CA VAL A 2 -19.96 -0.20 -5.23
C VAL A 2 -18.58 0.10 -4.67
N SER A 3 -18.49 0.98 -3.68
CA SER A 3 -17.26 1.15 -2.92
C SER A 3 -16.94 -0.18 -2.24
N PRO A 4 -15.72 -0.71 -2.36
CA PRO A 4 -15.36 -1.97 -1.71
C PRO A 4 -15.63 -1.84 -0.21
N MET A 5 -16.48 -2.71 0.33
CA MET A 5 -16.83 -2.68 1.74
C MET A 5 -15.63 -3.16 2.56
N ARG A 6 -14.91 -2.22 3.18
CA ARG A 6 -13.80 -2.52 4.10
C ARG A 6 -14.38 -2.77 5.48
N THR A 7 -14.24 -3.98 5.98
CA THR A 7 -14.64 -4.35 7.35
C THR A 7 -13.39 -4.64 8.15
N LEU A 8 -13.13 -3.91 9.23
CA LEU A 8 -12.06 -4.27 10.16
C LEU A 8 -12.38 -5.66 10.75
N VAL A 9 -11.46 -6.61 10.58
CA VAL A 9 -11.65 -7.99 11.06
C VAL A 9 -10.64 -8.40 12.10
N ASP A 10 -9.46 -7.78 12.13
CA ASP A 10 -8.43 -8.09 13.11
C ASP A 10 -7.47 -6.91 13.27
N THR A 11 -6.67 -6.92 14.33
CA THR A 11 -5.55 -5.98 14.55
C THR A 11 -4.35 -6.80 15.00
N TYR A 12 -3.28 -6.77 14.21
CA TYR A 12 -2.07 -7.53 14.45
C TYR A 12 -0.91 -6.60 14.81
N GLY A 13 -0.55 -6.59 16.10
CA GLY A 13 0.35 -5.58 16.66
C GLY A 13 -0.30 -4.20 16.59
N ASP A 14 0.28 -3.33 15.77
CA ASP A 14 -0.15 -1.96 15.48
C ASP A 14 -0.85 -1.81 14.13
N ILE A 15 -1.07 -2.91 13.40
CA ILE A 15 -1.58 -2.90 12.03
C ILE A 15 -2.98 -3.50 11.97
N ASN A 16 -3.93 -2.70 11.51
CA ASN A 16 -5.30 -3.14 11.26
C ASN A 16 -5.39 -4.07 10.05
N ILE A 17 -6.22 -5.10 10.09
CA ILE A 17 -6.51 -5.99 8.97
C ILE A 17 -7.98 -5.87 8.60
N TYR A 18 -8.23 -5.55 7.34
CA TYR A 18 -9.55 -5.33 6.78
C TYR A 18 -9.92 -6.47 5.84
N ARG A 19 -11.13 -6.99 5.97
CA ARG A 19 -11.78 -7.79 4.94
C ARG A 19 -12.33 -6.84 3.88
N VAL A 20 -12.05 -7.16 2.62
CA VAL A 20 -12.49 -6.40 1.47
C VAL A 20 -13.20 -7.35 0.52
N GLU A 21 -14.41 -6.98 0.12
CA GLU A 21 -15.20 -7.76 -0.82
C GLU A 21 -15.30 -7.01 -2.16
N VAL A 22 -14.87 -7.66 -3.23
CA VAL A 22 -14.96 -7.13 -4.60
C VAL A 22 -15.56 -8.19 -5.50
N ARG A 23 -16.69 -7.86 -6.15
CA ARG A 23 -17.36 -8.72 -7.14
C ARG A 23 -17.60 -10.16 -6.63
N GLY A 24 -18.00 -10.31 -5.36
CA GLY A 24 -18.29 -11.60 -4.73
C GLY A 24 -17.04 -12.40 -4.32
N ARG A 25 -15.84 -11.84 -4.43
CA ARG A 25 -14.60 -12.41 -3.90
C ARG A 25 -14.20 -11.67 -2.63
N THR A 26 -13.86 -12.43 -1.60
CA THR A 26 -13.32 -11.90 -0.34
C THR A 26 -11.80 -11.97 -0.37
N PHE A 27 -11.14 -10.87 -0.02
CA PHE A 27 -9.71 -10.80 0.23
C PHE A 27 -9.44 -9.99 1.50
N TYR A 28 -8.24 -10.11 2.03
CA TYR A 28 -7.83 -9.43 3.25
C TYR A 28 -6.69 -8.48 2.92
N LYS A 29 -6.78 -7.26 3.45
CA LYS A 29 -5.81 -6.21 3.24
C LYS A 29 -5.49 -5.57 4.59
N SER A 30 -4.22 -5.44 4.89
CA SER A 30 -3.75 -4.73 6.08
C SER A 30 -3.70 -3.22 5.86
N GLY A 31 -3.59 -2.50 6.97
CA GLY A 31 -3.04 -1.15 7.00
C GLY A 31 -1.60 -1.13 6.51
N LEU A 32 -0.98 0.03 6.59
CA LEU A 32 0.31 0.26 5.97
C LEU A 32 1.43 -0.34 6.83
N VAL A 33 2.24 -1.19 6.20
CA VAL A 33 3.45 -1.77 6.77
C VAL A 33 4.62 -1.24 5.97
N PHE A 34 5.44 -0.39 6.59
CA PHE A 34 6.45 0.39 5.88
C PHE A 34 5.87 1.08 4.63
N GLY A 35 4.74 1.76 4.81
CA GLY A 35 4.10 2.51 3.73
C GLY A 35 3.50 1.67 2.61
N GLU A 36 3.40 0.34 2.75
CA GLU A 36 2.68 -0.50 1.79
C GLU A 36 1.67 -1.40 2.49
N PRO A 37 0.45 -1.54 1.95
CA PRO A 37 -0.51 -2.47 2.51
C PRO A 37 -0.20 -3.90 2.05
N VAL A 38 -0.10 -4.81 3.00
CA VAL A 38 0.03 -6.25 2.74
C VAL A 38 -1.36 -6.84 2.46
N HIS A 39 -1.45 -7.78 1.52
CA HIS A 39 -2.71 -8.44 1.14
C HIS A 39 -2.58 -9.96 1.16
N GLY A 40 -3.71 -10.66 1.24
CA GLY A 40 -3.77 -12.13 1.27
C GLY A 40 -5.20 -12.65 1.12
N ASN A 41 -5.34 -13.97 0.99
CA ASN A 41 -6.63 -14.66 0.90
C ASN A 41 -7.20 -15.02 2.27
N SER A 42 -6.39 -14.92 3.32
CA SER A 42 -6.81 -15.13 4.71
C SER A 42 -6.11 -14.13 5.65
N VAL A 43 -6.64 -13.98 6.87
CA VAL A 43 -6.02 -13.16 7.92
C VAL A 43 -4.63 -13.69 8.29
N ASP A 44 -4.46 -15.01 8.38
CA ASP A 44 -3.17 -15.63 8.71
C ASP A 44 -2.11 -15.42 7.63
N GLU A 45 -2.49 -15.45 6.35
CA GLU A 45 -1.57 -15.08 5.25
C GLU A 45 -1.13 -13.63 5.37
N VAL A 46 -2.05 -12.72 5.69
CA VAL A 46 -1.71 -11.32 5.89
C VAL A 46 -0.75 -11.16 7.08
N LYS A 47 -1.02 -11.80 8.23
CA LYS A 47 -0.13 -11.77 9.39
C LYS A 47 1.28 -12.28 9.08
N LYS A 48 1.39 -13.44 8.41
CA LYS A 48 2.69 -13.99 8.00
C LYS A 48 3.45 -13.06 7.07
N SER A 49 2.74 -12.40 6.15
CA SER A 49 3.35 -11.44 5.24
C SER A 49 3.75 -10.15 5.96
N ILE A 50 3.00 -9.70 6.96
CA ILE A 50 3.39 -8.60 7.87
C ILE A 50 4.68 -8.97 8.61
N ASP A 51 4.75 -10.17 9.21
CA ASP A 51 5.94 -10.62 9.93
C ASP A 51 7.15 -10.75 9.02
N SER A 52 6.97 -11.31 7.83
CA SER A 52 8.03 -11.42 6.83
C SER A 52 8.56 -10.05 6.40
N LYS A 53 7.66 -9.08 6.19
CA LYS A 53 8.05 -7.70 5.82
C LYS A 53 8.74 -6.99 6.98
N LYS A 54 8.23 -7.12 8.22
CA LYS A 54 8.89 -6.62 9.43
C LYS A 54 10.28 -7.23 9.64
N ALA A 55 10.44 -8.53 9.39
CA ALA A 55 11.71 -9.24 9.50
C ALA A 55 12.71 -8.84 8.42
N ALA A 56 12.24 -8.55 7.20
CA ALA A 56 13.08 -8.03 6.11
C ALA A 56 13.59 -6.60 6.36
N GLY A 57 12.88 -5.84 7.20
CA GLY A 57 13.19 -4.45 7.51
C GLY A 57 12.66 -3.48 6.45
N ASP A 58 12.79 -2.19 6.74
CA ASP A 58 12.41 -1.13 5.80
C ASP A 58 13.48 -1.01 4.70
N THR A 59 13.18 -1.50 3.50
CA THR A 59 14.08 -1.44 2.34
C THR A 59 13.91 -0.19 1.48
N ARG A 60 13.06 0.75 1.93
CA ARG A 60 12.70 1.93 1.15
C ARG A 60 13.79 2.99 1.18
N VAL A 61 14.08 3.55 0.01
CA VAL A 61 14.99 4.69 -0.14
C VAL A 61 14.21 5.85 -0.73
N GLU A 62 14.19 7.00 -0.06
CA GLU A 62 13.59 8.22 -0.62
C GLU A 62 14.37 8.65 -1.87
N VAL A 63 13.68 8.80 -3.00
CA VAL A 63 14.29 9.15 -4.29
C VAL A 63 13.83 10.49 -4.84
N MET A 64 12.64 10.94 -4.47
CA MET A 64 12.05 12.17 -5.00
C MET A 64 10.91 12.67 -4.10
N VAL A 65 10.63 13.96 -4.15
CA VAL A 65 9.38 14.55 -3.63
C VAL A 65 8.62 15.18 -4.78
N HIS A 66 7.33 14.84 -4.94
CA HIS A 66 6.46 15.37 -5.98
C HIS A 66 5.15 15.87 -5.37
N GLU A 67 4.80 17.14 -5.61
CA GLU A 67 3.59 17.78 -5.05
C GLU A 67 3.47 17.64 -3.52
N GLY A 68 4.60 17.68 -2.81
CA GLY A 68 4.67 17.52 -1.36
C GLY A 68 4.56 16.07 -0.86
N ILE A 69 4.44 15.09 -1.77
CA ILE A 69 4.39 13.66 -1.47
C ILE A 69 5.74 13.02 -1.76
N ARG A 70 6.31 12.34 -0.76
CA ARG A 70 7.57 11.61 -0.93
C ARG A 70 7.37 10.38 -1.81
N ILE A 71 8.37 10.06 -2.63
CA ILE A 71 8.42 8.86 -3.46
C ILE A 71 9.64 8.06 -3.01
N PHE A 72 9.43 6.77 -2.79
CA PHE A 72 10.43 5.82 -2.36
C PHE A 72 10.69 4.77 -3.44
N GLU A 73 11.94 4.37 -3.60
CA GLU A 73 12.31 3.14 -4.28
C GLU A 73 12.31 2.00 -3.26
N VAL A 74 11.72 0.87 -3.61
CA VAL A 74 11.62 -0.33 -2.78
C VAL A 74 12.29 -1.48 -3.52
N LEU A 75 13.20 -2.17 -2.84
CA LEU A 75 13.81 -3.39 -3.35
C LEU A 75 13.14 -4.60 -2.69
N GLU A 76 12.39 -5.37 -3.47
CA GLU A 76 11.78 -6.63 -3.03
C GLU A 76 12.16 -7.77 -4.00
N GLY A 77 12.76 -8.85 -3.47
CA GLY A 77 13.08 -10.04 -4.27
C GLY A 77 14.04 -9.80 -5.45
N GLY A 78 14.88 -8.76 -5.37
CA GLY A 78 15.82 -8.38 -6.44
C GLY A 78 15.21 -7.54 -7.56
N LYS A 79 13.94 -7.14 -7.43
CA LYS A 79 13.29 -6.15 -8.32
C LYS A 79 13.11 -4.84 -7.56
N SER A 80 13.32 -3.72 -8.25
CA SER A 80 12.96 -2.42 -7.73
C SER A 80 11.60 -1.98 -8.27
N HIS A 81 10.79 -1.40 -7.39
CA HIS A 81 9.55 -0.70 -7.74
C HIS A 81 9.47 0.60 -6.94
N PHE A 82 8.62 1.53 -7.37
CA PHE A 82 8.49 2.84 -6.75
C PHE A 82 7.14 2.99 -6.09
N ILE A 83 7.12 3.58 -4.90
CA ILE A 83 5.91 3.84 -4.14
C ILE A 83 5.82 5.29 -3.69
N SER A 84 4.62 5.82 -3.57
CA SER A 84 4.39 7.10 -2.89
C SER A 84 4.31 6.94 -1.37
N GLU A 85 4.52 8.03 -0.65
CA GLU A 85 3.96 8.19 0.69
C GLU A 85 2.44 7.98 0.63
N PRO A 86 1.83 7.45 1.70
CA PRO A 86 0.39 7.24 1.74
C PRO A 86 -0.39 8.53 1.45
N LEU A 87 -1.21 8.46 0.43
CA LEU A 87 -2.08 9.52 -0.04
C LEU A 87 -3.53 9.05 0.14
N TYR A 88 -4.24 9.58 1.14
CA TYR A 88 -5.62 9.19 1.49
C TYR A 88 -5.80 7.68 1.72
N ASP A 89 -4.96 7.08 2.58
CA ASP A 89 -4.94 5.63 2.87
C ASP A 89 -4.65 4.73 1.66
N GLU A 90 -4.13 5.30 0.58
CA GLU A 90 -3.70 4.59 -0.62
C GLU A 90 -2.24 4.91 -0.92
N VAL A 91 -1.57 3.94 -1.52
CA VAL A 91 -0.17 4.05 -1.92
C VAL A 91 -0.16 3.82 -3.41
N ILE A 92 0.45 4.76 -4.14
CA ILE A 92 0.58 4.65 -5.58
C ILE A 92 1.85 3.87 -5.84
N VAL A 93 1.73 2.74 -6.53
CA VAL A 93 2.84 1.87 -6.91
C VAL A 93 3.04 1.98 -8.42
N GLY A 94 4.29 2.04 -8.86
CA GLY A 94 4.64 2.07 -10.28
C GLY A 94 6.05 1.53 -10.55
N ASP A 95 6.35 1.32 -11.83
CA ASP A 95 7.65 0.80 -12.27
C ASP A 95 8.70 1.93 -12.44
N SER A 96 8.27 3.20 -12.34
CA SER A 96 9.15 4.36 -12.35
C SER A 96 8.63 5.50 -11.49
N THR A 97 9.53 6.39 -11.05
CA THR A 97 9.15 7.63 -10.34
C THR A 97 8.16 8.49 -11.13
N LYS A 98 8.23 8.49 -12.47
CA LYS A 98 7.30 9.22 -13.34
C LYS A 98 5.88 8.67 -13.29
N GLU A 99 5.73 7.35 -13.25
CA GLU A 99 4.42 6.72 -13.12
C GLU A 99 3.77 7.03 -11.78
N VAL A 100 4.56 6.95 -10.70
CA VAL A 100 4.10 7.30 -9.35
C VAL A 100 3.72 8.79 -9.28
N ALA A 101 4.57 9.68 -9.78
CA ALA A 101 4.29 11.13 -9.84
C ALA A 101 3.01 11.44 -10.63
N LEU A 102 2.81 10.80 -11.78
CA LEU A 102 1.59 10.94 -12.57
C LEU A 102 0.36 10.42 -11.81
N GLY A 103 0.50 9.32 -11.08
CA GLY A 103 -0.55 8.79 -10.21
C GLY A 103 -0.91 9.79 -9.09
N ILE A 104 0.08 10.45 -8.50
CA ILE A 104 -0.11 11.45 -7.44
C ILE A 104 -0.90 12.63 -8.00
N THR A 105 -0.44 13.21 -9.12
CA THR A 105 -1.13 14.33 -9.78
C THR A 105 -2.56 13.96 -10.17
N ARG A 106 -2.79 12.75 -10.72
CA ARG A 106 -4.14 12.27 -11.04
C ARG A 106 -5.01 12.17 -9.80
N ARG A 107 -4.47 11.70 -8.67
CA ARG A 107 -5.23 11.54 -7.43
C ARG A 107 -5.58 12.90 -6.83
N HIS A 108 -4.66 13.85 -6.81
CA HIS A 108 -4.94 15.23 -6.44
C HIS A 108 -6.01 15.86 -7.33
N ALA A 109 -5.91 15.69 -8.65
CA ALA A 109 -6.90 16.22 -9.59
C ALA A 109 -8.31 15.62 -9.39
N ILE A 110 -8.43 14.32 -9.09
CA ILE A 110 -9.72 13.68 -8.80
C ILE A 110 -10.32 14.18 -7.49
N LEU A 111 -9.48 14.51 -6.51
CA LEU A 111 -9.90 14.92 -5.17
C LEU A 111 -10.02 16.45 -5.01
N GLY A 112 -9.68 17.22 -6.05
CA GLY A 112 -9.94 18.66 -6.12
C GLY A 112 -8.90 19.54 -5.41
N PHE A 113 -7.62 19.20 -5.52
CA PHE A 113 -6.51 20.09 -5.14
C PHE A 113 -6.07 20.99 -6.29
#